data_AF-A0A2D8NR05-F1
#
_entry.id   AF-A0A2D8NR05-F1
#
_cell.length_a   1.000
_cell.length_b   1.000
_cell.length_c   1.000
_cell.angle_alpha   90.00
_cell.angle_beta   90.00
_cell.angle_gamma   90.00
#
_symmetry.space_group_name_H-M   'P 1'
#
loop_
_entity.id
_entity.type
_entity.pdbx_description
1 polymer ?
#
loop_
_entity_poly.entity_id
_entity_poly.type
_entity_poly.pdbx_seq_one_letter_code
_entity_poly.pdbx_strand_id
1 'polypeptide(L)'
;MNTTSAILDSSAPPTVWTPVCRRSDLEPGWGEAALVGGQQVAVFLLPDGRIAAVSNADPATGACVMSRGIVGSRGDRATIASPLHKDVFDLETGECYTKPGALSLPVWRVRETDGSISVAPARALVAASHGTSDLDGRRAVAALVDAVRAARGELTVADAHVDVQQPDVPSVLAGLPPESSATIVPLLLSTGYHVHVDLAEAAGDSDREVTVTRALGPDQRLVTVLARRLREAGLRTDDAVVLAAAGSSDERAVEDCRITGEMLSAELGRPVTTSFISAAQPRVADAVADVRASTRGRVVVSTYLLAPGYFADLAARAGADVTTAPLLTADPPVPPELVQIVVDRYDRPTDVVP
;
A
#
# COMPACT_ATOMS: atom_id res chain seq x y z
N MET A 1 39.77 -2.47 -22.95
CA MET A 1 39.48 -2.30 -21.51
C MET A 1 38.04 -2.70 -21.30
N ASN A 2 37.82 -3.95 -20.86
CA ASN A 2 36.50 -4.47 -20.52
C ASN A 2 36.20 -4.03 -19.09
N THR A 3 35.16 -3.23 -18.89
CA THR A 3 34.62 -2.95 -17.56
C THR A 3 33.35 -3.78 -17.41
N THR A 4 33.50 -4.92 -16.74
CA THR A 4 32.39 -5.76 -16.29
C THR A 4 31.62 -4.98 -15.23
N SER A 5 30.42 -4.50 -15.57
CA SER A 5 29.48 -3.93 -14.60
C SER A 5 28.87 -5.09 -13.82
N ALA A 6 29.21 -5.20 -12.53
CA ALA A 6 28.59 -6.14 -11.62
C ALA A 6 27.14 -5.68 -11.38
N ILE A 7 26.19 -6.45 -11.92
CA ILE A 7 24.78 -6.36 -11.58
C ILE A 7 24.67 -6.86 -10.14
N LEU A 8 24.48 -5.95 -9.19
CA LEU A 8 24.09 -6.32 -7.83
C LEU A 8 22.61 -6.66 -7.88
N ASP A 9 22.34 -7.96 -7.98
CA ASP A 9 21.02 -8.56 -7.80
C ASP A 9 20.63 -8.44 -6.32
N SER A 10 20.06 -7.29 -5.95
CA SER A 10 19.49 -7.07 -4.62
C SER A 10 18.00 -7.43 -4.64
N SER A 11 17.71 -8.71 -4.90
CA SER A 11 16.41 -9.26 -4.53
C SER A 11 16.33 -9.34 -3.00
N ALA A 12 15.32 -8.71 -2.40
CA ALA A 12 14.96 -9.01 -1.03
C ALA A 12 14.73 -10.53 -0.91
N PRO A 13 15.29 -11.21 0.11
CA PRO A 13 15.13 -12.65 0.21
C PRO A 13 13.64 -13.00 0.24
N PRO A 14 13.20 -14.04 -0.48
CA PRO A 14 11.80 -14.42 -0.48
C PRO A 14 11.35 -14.74 0.95
N THR A 15 10.13 -14.29 1.31
CA THR A 15 9.51 -14.62 2.60
C THR A 15 9.70 -16.10 2.93
N VAL A 16 10.47 -16.39 3.98
CA VAL A 16 10.86 -17.75 4.33
C VAL A 16 9.72 -18.45 5.07
N TRP A 17 8.95 -19.22 4.33
CA TRP A 17 7.92 -20.10 4.90
C TRP A 17 8.57 -21.33 5.52
N THR A 18 8.36 -21.51 6.82
CA THR A 18 8.93 -22.62 7.58
C THR A 18 7.86 -23.67 7.84
N PRO A 19 8.03 -24.93 7.39
CA PRO A 19 7.12 -26.02 7.74
C PRO A 19 7.20 -26.32 9.23
N VAL A 20 6.06 -26.44 9.91
CA VAL A 20 5.99 -26.60 11.37
C VAL A 20 5.32 -27.91 11.81
N CYS A 21 4.33 -28.40 11.08
CA CYS A 21 3.65 -29.66 11.36
C CYS A 21 2.82 -30.10 10.15
N ARG A 22 2.20 -31.29 10.22
CA ARG A 22 1.12 -31.67 9.31
C ARG A 22 -0.23 -31.29 9.90
N ARG A 23 -1.22 -31.09 9.04
CA ARG A 23 -2.63 -30.90 9.45
C ARG A 23 -3.13 -32.04 10.35
N SER A 24 -2.69 -33.26 10.08
CA SER A 24 -3.06 -34.45 10.87
C SER A 24 -2.51 -34.43 12.30
N ASP A 25 -1.53 -33.59 12.58
CA ASP A 25 -0.92 -33.47 13.90
C ASP A 25 -1.69 -32.48 14.78
N LEU A 26 -2.65 -31.74 14.22
CA LEU A 26 -3.44 -30.73 14.93
C LEU A 26 -4.82 -31.28 15.33
N GLU A 27 -5.18 -31.10 16.59
CA GLU A 27 -6.53 -31.35 17.10
C GLU A 27 -7.35 -30.05 17.11
N PRO A 28 -8.62 -30.04 16.65
CA PRO A 28 -9.44 -28.83 16.67
C PRO A 28 -9.55 -28.20 18.06
N GLY A 29 -9.23 -26.91 18.16
CA GLY A 29 -9.29 -26.12 19.40
C GLY A 29 -8.09 -26.28 20.33
N TRP A 30 -7.13 -27.15 20.01
CA TRP A 30 -5.88 -27.30 20.74
C TRP A 30 -4.73 -26.62 19.99
N GLY A 31 -3.80 -26.01 20.75
CA GLY A 31 -2.64 -25.35 20.21
C GLY A 31 -1.39 -26.21 20.28
N GLU A 32 -0.64 -26.24 19.18
CA GLU A 32 0.69 -26.84 19.12
C GLU A 32 1.77 -25.76 19.06
N ALA A 33 2.85 -25.94 19.82
CA ALA A 33 3.98 -25.01 19.83
C ALA A 33 5.08 -25.48 18.85
N ALA A 34 5.53 -24.59 17.99
CA ALA A 34 6.65 -24.80 17.07
C ALA A 34 7.74 -23.75 17.29
N LEU A 35 8.99 -24.10 16.97
CA LEU A 35 10.12 -23.17 17.02
C LEU A 35 10.52 -22.77 15.60
N VAL A 36 10.44 -21.48 15.29
CA VAL A 36 10.74 -20.90 13.97
C VAL A 36 11.72 -19.76 14.15
N GLY A 37 12.93 -19.88 13.61
CA GLY A 37 13.94 -18.81 13.71
C GLY A 37 14.30 -18.40 15.14
N GLY A 38 14.16 -19.31 16.12
CA GLY A 38 14.37 -19.01 17.55
C GLY A 38 13.14 -18.47 18.28
N GLN A 39 12.03 -18.25 17.58
CA GLN A 39 10.76 -17.78 18.14
C GLN A 39 9.77 -18.93 18.30
N GLN A 40 9.00 -18.94 19.39
CA GLN A 40 7.95 -19.93 19.56
C GLN A 40 6.63 -19.43 18.96
N VAL A 41 6.02 -20.24 18.12
CA VAL A 41 4.75 -19.99 17.44
C VAL A 41 3.73 -21.01 17.94
N ALA A 42 2.53 -20.56 18.29
CA ALA A 42 1.40 -21.40 18.63
C ALA A 42 0.49 -21.54 17.40
N VAL A 43 0.24 -22.77 16.96
CA VAL A 43 -0.54 -23.11 15.77
C VAL A 43 -1.82 -23.83 16.18
N PHE A 44 -2.95 -23.44 15.61
CA PHE A 44 -4.27 -23.94 15.97
C PHE A 44 -5.03 -24.40 14.74
N LEU A 45 -5.66 -25.57 14.82
CA LEU A 45 -6.76 -25.95 13.94
C LEU A 45 -8.06 -25.43 14.56
N LEU A 46 -8.74 -24.52 13.87
CA LEU A 46 -10.00 -23.95 14.32
C LEU A 46 -11.18 -24.91 14.05
N PRO A 47 -12.30 -24.80 14.79
CA PRO A 47 -13.47 -25.65 14.58
C PRO A 47 -14.07 -25.60 13.17
N ASP A 48 -13.89 -24.48 12.47
CA ASP A 48 -14.33 -24.30 11.07
C ASP A 48 -13.34 -24.87 10.04
N GLY A 49 -12.25 -25.49 10.49
CA GLY A 49 -11.24 -26.11 9.66
C GLY A 49 -10.11 -25.18 9.21
N ARG A 50 -10.17 -23.87 9.51
CA ARG A 50 -9.07 -22.93 9.24
C ARG A 50 -7.89 -23.19 10.17
N ILE A 51 -6.70 -22.78 9.74
CA ILE A 51 -5.49 -22.79 10.58
C ILE A 51 -5.16 -21.35 10.96
N ALA A 52 -4.88 -21.13 12.24
CA ALA A 52 -4.37 -19.87 12.75
C ALA A 52 -3.00 -20.08 13.41
N ALA A 53 -2.14 -19.07 13.37
CA ALA A 53 -0.87 -19.09 14.07
C ALA A 53 -0.59 -17.73 14.72
N VAL A 54 -0.06 -17.76 15.93
CA VAL A 54 0.25 -16.56 16.74
C VAL A 54 1.56 -16.79 17.50
N SER A 55 2.13 -15.74 18.07
CA SER A 55 3.24 -15.88 19.02
C SER A 55 2.82 -16.79 20.18
N ASN A 56 3.70 -17.71 20.56
CA ASN A 56 3.48 -18.51 21.77
C ASN A 56 3.70 -17.67 23.04
N ALA A 57 4.41 -16.54 22.93
CA ALA A 57 4.67 -15.64 24.05
C ALA A 57 3.43 -14.80 24.38
N ASP A 58 2.97 -14.89 25.62
CA ASP A 58 1.90 -14.04 26.16
C ASP A 58 2.35 -12.56 26.15
N PRO A 59 1.60 -11.64 25.52
CA PRO A 59 2.05 -10.24 25.35
C PRO A 59 2.26 -9.47 26.66
N ALA A 60 1.62 -9.88 27.75
CA ALA A 60 1.75 -9.20 29.03
C ALA A 60 2.97 -9.66 29.84
N THR A 61 3.44 -10.89 29.62
CA THR A 61 4.45 -11.53 30.48
C THR A 61 5.68 -12.04 29.74
N GLY A 62 5.60 -12.20 28.41
CA GLY A 62 6.62 -12.87 27.60
C GLY A 62 6.68 -14.39 27.78
N ALA A 63 5.85 -14.98 28.64
CA ALA A 63 5.86 -16.42 28.89
C ALA A 63 5.30 -17.19 27.68
N CYS A 64 6.02 -18.21 27.22
CA CYS A 64 5.64 -19.03 26.07
C CYS A 64 4.54 -20.05 26.44
N VAL A 65 3.29 -19.59 26.52
CA VAL A 65 2.14 -20.38 27.00
C VAL A 65 0.89 -20.29 26.13
N MET A 66 0.87 -19.46 25.08
CA MET A 66 -0.35 -19.22 24.31
C MET A 66 -0.90 -20.49 23.62
N SER A 67 -0.07 -21.47 23.27
CA SER A 67 -0.52 -22.77 22.75
C SER A 67 -1.44 -23.53 23.71
N ARG A 68 -1.42 -23.19 25.01
CA ARG A 68 -2.31 -23.76 26.04
C ARG A 68 -3.54 -22.89 26.31
N GLY A 69 -3.73 -21.82 25.53
CA GLY A 69 -4.87 -20.93 25.62
C GLY A 69 -6.17 -21.61 25.21
N ILE A 70 -7.29 -21.04 25.67
CA ILE A 70 -8.62 -21.56 25.32
C ILE A 70 -9.07 -20.86 24.04
N VAL A 71 -9.24 -21.63 22.96
CA VAL A 71 -9.86 -21.15 21.72
C VAL A 71 -11.36 -20.95 21.94
N GLY A 72 -11.87 -19.83 21.45
CA GLY A 72 -13.29 -19.47 21.52
C GLY A 72 -13.70 -18.62 20.33
N SER A 73 -14.83 -17.93 20.46
CA SER A 73 -15.29 -16.99 19.44
C SER A 73 -15.96 -15.76 20.04
N ARG A 74 -15.93 -14.66 19.27
CA ARG A 74 -16.71 -13.45 19.51
C ARG A 74 -17.47 -13.13 18.23
N GLY A 75 -18.71 -13.59 18.13
CA GLY A 75 -19.44 -13.56 16.87
C GLY A 75 -18.83 -14.55 15.88
N ASP A 76 -18.40 -14.05 14.72
CA ASP A 76 -17.71 -14.79 13.66
C ASP A 76 -16.18 -14.83 13.81
N ARG A 77 -15.63 -14.02 14.72
CA ARG A 77 -14.18 -13.96 14.98
C ARG A 77 -13.73 -15.07 15.92
N ALA A 78 -12.67 -15.78 15.53
CA ALA A 78 -12.02 -16.77 16.39
C ALA A 78 -11.10 -16.06 17.40
N THR A 79 -11.13 -16.48 18.65
CA THR A 79 -10.36 -15.85 19.73
C THR A 79 -9.54 -16.86 20.51
N ILE A 80 -8.52 -16.37 21.22
CA ILE A 80 -7.78 -17.14 22.22
C ILE A 80 -7.68 -16.38 23.53
N ALA A 81 -8.00 -17.05 24.64
CA ALA A 81 -7.78 -16.51 25.97
C ALA A 81 -6.42 -16.98 26.53
N SER A 82 -5.57 -16.04 26.93
CA SER A 82 -4.28 -16.34 27.58
C SER A 82 -4.49 -17.22 28.82
N PRO A 83 -3.67 -18.28 29.04
CA PRO A 83 -3.74 -19.09 30.24
C PRO A 83 -3.51 -18.32 31.54
N LEU A 84 -2.70 -17.25 31.49
CA LEU A 84 -2.22 -16.53 32.67
C LEU A 84 -3.24 -15.51 33.17
N HIS A 85 -3.59 -14.54 32.34
CA HIS A 85 -4.41 -13.39 32.74
C HIS A 85 -5.80 -13.37 32.10
N LYS A 86 -6.14 -14.37 31.26
CA LYS A 86 -7.42 -14.45 30.54
C LYS A 86 -7.69 -13.24 29.65
N ASP A 87 -6.65 -12.49 29.28
CA ASP A 87 -6.73 -11.51 28.20
C ASP A 87 -7.11 -12.26 26.90
N VAL A 88 -8.13 -11.77 26.22
CA VAL A 88 -8.73 -12.41 25.03
C VAL A 88 -8.24 -11.69 23.78
N PHE A 89 -7.67 -12.45 22.86
CA PHE A 89 -7.11 -11.94 21.61
C PHE A 89 -7.87 -12.52 20.42
N ASP A 90 -8.05 -11.72 19.38
CA ASP A 90 -8.48 -12.19 18.07
C ASP A 90 -7.33 -12.95 17.38
N LEU A 91 -7.59 -14.16 16.88
CA LEU A 91 -6.58 -15.06 16.30
C LEU A 91 -6.15 -14.67 14.87
N GLU A 92 -6.89 -13.78 14.21
CA GLU A 92 -6.64 -13.33 12.85
C GLU A 92 -5.89 -11.99 12.82
N THR A 93 -6.24 -11.09 13.74
CA THR A 93 -5.70 -9.71 13.79
C THR A 93 -4.72 -9.48 14.95
N GLY A 94 -4.79 -10.31 16.00
CA GLY A 94 -4.01 -10.13 17.21
C GLY A 94 -4.58 -9.11 18.19
N GLU A 95 -5.69 -8.44 17.86
CA GLU A 95 -6.31 -7.42 18.72
C GLU A 95 -6.69 -8.00 20.09
N CYS A 96 -6.30 -7.32 21.17
CA CYS A 96 -6.75 -7.66 22.52
C CYS A 96 -8.11 -7.03 22.82
N TYR A 97 -9.14 -7.86 22.96
CA TYR A 97 -10.47 -7.41 23.34
C TYR A 97 -10.62 -7.05 24.83
N THR A 98 -9.79 -7.63 25.69
CA THR A 98 -9.85 -7.34 27.14
C THR A 98 -9.21 -5.99 27.45
N LYS A 99 -8.12 -5.64 26.75
CA LYS A 99 -7.37 -4.40 26.94
C LYS A 99 -7.01 -3.77 25.57
N PRO A 100 -8.00 -3.24 24.83
CA PRO A 100 -7.78 -2.68 23.49
C PRO A 100 -6.70 -1.61 23.48
N GLY A 101 -5.77 -1.69 22.52
CA GLY A 101 -4.66 -0.75 22.35
C GLY A 101 -3.52 -0.89 23.37
N ALA A 102 -3.69 -1.63 24.46
CA ALA A 102 -2.64 -1.84 25.46
C ALA A 102 -1.82 -3.11 25.23
N LEU A 103 -2.45 -4.15 24.67
CA LEU A 103 -1.81 -5.42 24.32
C LEU A 103 -2.19 -5.81 22.89
N SER A 104 -1.27 -6.46 22.20
CA SER A 104 -1.53 -7.11 20.91
C SER A 104 -0.76 -8.43 20.87
N LEU A 105 -1.39 -9.47 20.34
CA LEU A 105 -0.78 -10.79 20.17
C LEU A 105 -0.26 -10.91 18.73
N PRO A 106 1.06 -11.02 18.50
CA PRO A 106 1.59 -11.10 17.15
C PRO A 106 1.02 -12.31 16.39
N VAL A 107 0.41 -12.06 15.24
CA VAL A 107 -0.10 -13.11 14.34
C VAL A 107 0.98 -13.57 13.37
N TRP A 108 0.88 -14.82 12.92
CA TRP A 108 1.78 -15.41 11.93
C TRP A 108 0.97 -15.78 10.70
N ARG A 109 1.56 -15.58 9.52
CA ARG A 109 0.97 -16.03 8.26
C ARG A 109 1.02 -17.55 8.23
N VAL A 110 -0.05 -18.17 7.75
CA VAL A 110 -0.14 -19.62 7.60
C VAL A 110 -0.44 -19.98 6.15
N ARG A 111 0.17 -21.06 5.67
CA ARG A 111 -0.23 -21.74 4.44
C ARG A 111 -0.27 -23.24 4.67
N GLU A 112 -1.20 -23.91 4.00
CA GLU A 112 -1.25 -25.36 3.90
C GLU A 112 -0.90 -25.77 2.46
N THR A 113 0.02 -26.72 2.30
CA THR A 113 0.36 -27.32 0.99
C THR A 113 0.53 -28.81 1.17
N ASP A 114 -0.30 -29.60 0.48
CA ASP A 114 -0.31 -31.07 0.58
C ASP A 114 -0.37 -31.59 2.03
N GLY A 115 -1.18 -30.93 2.87
CA GLY A 115 -1.34 -31.25 4.30
C GLY A 115 -0.18 -30.81 5.19
N SER A 116 0.87 -30.19 4.65
CA SER A 116 1.96 -29.56 5.41
C SER A 116 1.59 -28.13 5.78
N ILE A 117 1.63 -27.80 7.07
CA ILE A 117 1.42 -26.45 7.58
C ILE A 117 2.76 -25.73 7.64
N SER A 118 2.85 -24.59 6.98
CA SER A 118 3.99 -23.69 7.08
C SER A 118 3.57 -22.33 7.61
N VAL A 119 4.45 -21.71 8.39
CA VAL A 119 4.26 -20.36 8.91
C VAL A 119 5.34 -19.40 8.42
N ALA A 120 5.00 -18.12 8.36
CA ALA A 120 5.93 -17.03 8.14
C ALA A 120 5.56 -15.84 9.03
N PRO A 121 6.51 -14.97 9.39
CA PRO A 121 6.20 -13.78 10.18
C PRO A 121 5.09 -12.94 9.54
N ALA A 122 4.32 -12.24 10.38
CA ALA A 122 3.42 -11.20 9.91
C ALA A 122 4.19 -10.17 9.08
N ARG A 123 3.55 -9.67 8.03
CA ARG A 123 4.12 -8.66 7.16
C ARG A 123 3.19 -7.44 7.17
N ALA A 124 3.69 -6.31 7.66
CA ALA A 124 2.94 -5.07 7.71
C ALA A 124 2.90 -4.41 6.33
N LEU A 125 1.82 -3.69 6.03
CA LEU A 125 1.73 -2.80 4.88
C LEU A 125 2.02 -1.38 5.36
N VAL A 126 3.12 -0.79 4.91
CA VAL A 126 3.45 0.62 5.19
C VAL A 126 3.08 1.44 3.96
N ALA A 127 1.96 2.17 4.04
CA ALA A 127 1.47 3.01 2.96
C ALA A 127 2.19 4.37 3.01
N ALA A 128 3.24 4.51 2.19
CA ALA A 128 4.12 5.67 2.23
C ALA A 128 3.68 6.74 1.21
N SER A 129 3.26 7.90 1.69
CA SER A 129 2.95 9.06 0.85
C SER A 129 4.04 10.12 0.96
N HIS A 130 4.11 11.06 0.02
CA HIS A 130 5.00 12.22 0.17
C HIS A 130 4.63 13.10 1.38
N GLY A 131 3.34 13.08 1.74
CA GLY A 131 2.75 14.06 2.65
C GLY A 131 2.43 15.37 1.94
N THR A 132 1.56 16.14 2.57
CA THR A 132 1.04 17.45 2.14
C THR A 132 0.69 18.32 3.34
N SER A 133 0.82 19.64 3.22
CA SER A 133 0.33 20.60 4.23
C SER A 133 -1.16 20.90 4.09
N ASP A 134 -1.77 20.51 2.97
CA ASP A 134 -3.20 20.68 2.70
C ASP A 134 -4.05 19.71 3.54
N LEU A 135 -5.07 20.24 4.23
CA LEU A 135 -5.91 19.45 5.14
C LEU A 135 -6.83 18.48 4.40
N ASP A 136 -7.33 18.86 3.24
CA ASP A 136 -8.20 18.01 2.44
C ASP A 136 -7.40 16.90 1.75
N GLY A 137 -6.19 17.20 1.29
CA GLY A 137 -5.22 16.22 0.82
C GLY A 137 -4.84 15.20 1.90
N ARG A 138 -4.62 15.65 3.16
CA ARG A 138 -4.40 14.76 4.31
C ARG A 138 -5.56 13.80 4.52
N ARG A 139 -6.78 14.33 4.59
CA ARG A 139 -8.00 13.53 4.77
C ARG A 139 -8.20 12.52 3.65
N ALA A 140 -7.98 12.94 2.40
CA ALA A 140 -8.11 12.10 1.23
C ALA A 140 -7.16 10.90 1.26
N VAL A 141 -5.87 11.12 1.58
CA VAL A 141 -4.87 10.04 1.68
C VAL A 141 -5.15 9.14 2.88
N ALA A 142 -5.49 9.71 4.05
CA ALA A 142 -5.86 8.93 5.23
C ALA A 142 -7.07 8.01 4.95
N ALA A 143 -8.08 8.53 4.26
CA ALA A 143 -9.25 7.74 3.86
C ALA A 143 -8.89 6.57 2.92
N LEU A 144 -7.90 6.74 2.03
CA LEU A 144 -7.38 5.62 1.22
C LEU A 144 -6.73 4.55 2.10
N VAL A 145 -5.90 4.95 3.06
CA VAL A 145 -5.26 3.99 3.98
C VAL A 145 -6.29 3.27 4.85
N ASP A 146 -7.32 3.97 5.33
CA ASP A 146 -8.43 3.38 6.07
C ASP A 146 -9.26 2.43 5.22
N ALA A 147 -9.48 2.74 3.94
CA ALA A 147 -10.14 1.83 3.01
C ALA A 147 -9.31 0.57 2.76
N VAL A 148 -7.98 0.67 2.73
CA VAL A 148 -7.07 -0.49 2.65
C VAL A 148 -7.13 -1.32 3.94
N ARG A 149 -7.12 -0.68 5.12
CA ARG A 149 -7.33 -1.35 6.43
C ARG A 149 -8.64 -2.14 6.44
N ALA A 150 -9.73 -1.52 5.99
CA ALA A 150 -11.03 -2.16 5.94
C ALA A 150 -11.07 -3.35 4.96
N ALA A 151 -10.38 -3.23 3.81
CA ALA A 151 -10.30 -4.30 2.82
C ALA A 151 -9.39 -5.46 3.25
N ARG A 152 -8.43 -5.22 4.14
CA ARG A 152 -7.42 -6.16 4.62
C ARG A 152 -7.35 -6.16 6.14
N GLY A 153 -8.46 -6.49 6.78
CA GLY A 153 -8.60 -6.44 8.24
C GLY A 153 -7.63 -7.34 9.01
N GLU A 154 -6.99 -8.30 8.33
CA GLU A 154 -5.96 -9.18 8.88
C GLU A 154 -4.55 -8.55 8.88
N LEU A 155 -4.34 -7.45 8.15
CA LEU A 155 -3.03 -6.81 8.03
C LEU A 155 -2.87 -5.66 9.02
N THR A 156 -1.67 -5.57 9.60
CA THR A 156 -1.19 -4.30 10.17
C THR A 156 -0.91 -3.34 9.02
N VAL A 157 -1.73 -2.30 8.88
CA VAL A 157 -1.54 -1.24 7.89
C VAL A 157 -1.20 0.07 8.58
N ALA A 158 0.00 0.58 8.32
CA ALA A 158 0.49 1.85 8.86
C ALA A 158 0.56 2.92 7.77
N ASP A 159 0.18 4.15 8.09
CA ASP A 159 0.47 5.31 7.25
C ASP A 159 1.87 5.83 7.56
N ALA A 160 2.61 6.21 6.52
CA ALA A 160 3.91 6.82 6.66
C ALA A 160 4.08 7.96 5.66
N HIS A 161 4.97 8.87 6.00
CA HIS A 161 5.26 10.04 5.19
C HIS A 161 6.74 10.18 4.93
N VAL A 162 7.09 10.65 3.74
CA VAL A 162 8.49 10.82 3.34
C VAL A 162 9.04 12.16 3.81
N ASP A 163 8.22 13.20 3.89
CA ASP A 163 8.70 14.56 4.19
C ASP A 163 7.71 15.37 5.05
N VAL A 164 6.63 15.84 4.42
CA VAL A 164 5.81 16.96 4.94
C VAL A 164 5.03 16.64 6.23
N GLN A 165 4.88 15.37 6.56
CA GLN A 165 4.02 14.88 7.63
C GLN A 165 4.77 13.85 8.47
N GLN A 166 4.22 13.57 9.64
CA GLN A 166 4.70 12.55 10.56
C GLN A 166 3.55 11.57 10.86
N PRO A 167 3.83 10.31 11.16
CA PRO A 167 5.16 9.72 11.35
C PRO A 167 5.92 9.50 10.02
N ASP A 168 7.25 9.66 10.06
CA ASP A 168 8.11 9.30 8.94
C ASP A 168 8.29 7.77 8.81
N VAL A 169 8.77 7.33 7.65
CA VAL A 169 8.95 5.90 7.33
C VAL A 169 9.86 5.19 8.35
N PRO A 170 11.05 5.71 8.72
CA PRO A 170 11.88 5.10 9.76
C PRO A 170 11.16 4.95 11.11
N SER A 171 10.43 5.98 11.55
CA SER A 171 9.67 5.94 12.81
C SER A 171 8.57 4.89 12.78
N VAL A 172 7.85 4.75 11.66
CA VAL A 172 6.84 3.71 11.48
C VAL A 172 7.48 2.33 11.54
N LEU A 173 8.56 2.09 10.80
CA LEU A 173 9.26 0.81 10.79
C LEU A 173 9.80 0.43 12.18
N ALA A 174 10.33 1.41 12.94
CA ALA A 174 10.79 1.20 14.30
C ALA A 174 9.64 0.85 15.27
N GLY A 175 8.44 1.40 15.03
CA GLY A 175 7.24 1.15 15.84
C GLY A 175 6.50 -0.14 15.53
N LEU A 176 6.83 -0.83 14.43
CA LEU A 176 6.22 -2.12 14.09
C LEU A 176 6.64 -3.22 15.10
N PRO A 177 5.79 -4.25 15.31
CA PRO A 177 6.15 -5.39 16.16
C PRO A 177 7.53 -5.95 15.79
N PRO A 178 8.41 -6.25 16.76
CA PRO A 178 9.81 -6.65 16.49
C PRO A 178 9.92 -7.77 15.45
N GLU A 179 9.01 -8.73 15.53
CA GLU A 179 8.99 -9.96 14.75
C GLU A 179 8.46 -9.77 13.31
N SER A 180 7.85 -8.62 13.01
CA SER A 180 7.17 -8.41 11.73
C SER A 180 8.13 -7.90 10.64
N SER A 181 7.98 -8.45 9.44
CA SER A 181 8.54 -7.84 8.24
C SER A 181 7.63 -6.71 7.75
N ALA A 182 8.11 -5.88 6.83
CA ALA A 182 7.32 -4.78 6.27
C ALA A 182 7.36 -4.77 4.75
N THR A 183 6.25 -4.37 4.13
CA THR A 183 6.20 -4.03 2.71
C THR A 183 5.75 -2.58 2.59
N ILE A 184 6.64 -1.75 2.09
CA ILE A 184 6.38 -0.35 1.79
C ILE A 184 5.68 -0.28 0.43
N VAL A 185 4.48 0.29 0.43
CA VAL A 185 3.72 0.61 -0.79
C VAL A 185 3.75 2.12 -1.00
N PRO A 186 4.54 2.62 -1.97
CA PRO A 186 4.56 4.04 -2.28
C PRO A 186 3.22 4.47 -2.88
N LEU A 187 2.50 5.35 -2.18
CA LEU A 187 1.31 6.03 -2.66
C LEU A 187 1.68 7.16 -3.63
N LEU A 188 2.39 6.80 -4.71
CA LEU A 188 2.91 7.69 -5.73
C LEU A 188 2.40 7.24 -7.10
N LEU A 189 2.25 8.16 -8.04
CA LEU A 189 1.65 7.87 -9.36
C LEU A 189 2.68 7.56 -10.47
N SER A 190 3.97 7.64 -10.16
CA SER A 190 5.08 7.36 -11.05
C SER A 190 6.31 6.97 -10.24
N THR A 191 7.26 6.29 -10.87
CA THR A 191 8.54 5.89 -10.27
C THR A 191 9.47 7.11 -10.16
N GLY A 192 9.29 7.94 -9.14
CA GLY A 192 10.17 9.09 -8.89
C GLY A 192 11.49 8.67 -8.24
N TYR A 193 12.63 9.11 -8.79
CA TYR A 193 13.98 8.82 -8.26
C TYR A 193 14.12 9.12 -6.77
N HIS A 194 13.82 10.36 -6.35
CA HIS A 194 14.11 10.82 -4.99
C HIS A 194 13.30 10.04 -3.95
N VAL A 195 11.99 9.92 -4.13
CA VAL A 195 11.16 9.19 -3.17
C VAL A 195 11.48 7.69 -3.17
N HIS A 196 11.87 7.11 -4.30
CA HIS A 196 12.25 5.71 -4.32
C HIS A 196 13.59 5.46 -3.61
N VAL A 197 14.58 6.34 -3.81
CA VAL A 197 15.86 6.28 -3.09
C VAL A 197 15.63 6.47 -1.58
N ASP A 198 14.84 7.47 -1.18
CA ASP A 198 14.57 7.72 0.25
C ASP A 198 13.87 6.52 0.90
N LEU A 199 12.92 5.88 0.21
CA LEU A 199 12.25 4.68 0.71
C LEU A 199 13.16 3.45 0.72
N ALA A 200 14.05 3.31 -0.27
CA ALA A 200 15.01 2.22 -0.33
C ALA A 200 16.11 2.37 0.74
N GLU A 201 16.57 3.60 1.00
CA GLU A 201 17.51 3.93 2.09
C GLU A 201 16.87 3.64 3.44
N ALA A 202 15.64 4.13 3.68
CA ALA A 202 14.89 3.82 4.90
C ALA A 202 14.64 2.31 5.09
N ALA A 203 14.49 1.55 4.00
CA ALA A 203 14.39 0.10 4.04
C ALA A 203 15.73 -0.57 4.37
N GLY A 204 16.83 -0.09 3.78
CA GLY A 204 18.19 -0.63 3.98
C GLY A 204 18.78 -0.35 5.36
N ASP A 205 18.40 0.76 5.98
CA ASP A 205 18.81 1.13 7.34
C ASP A 205 18.00 0.41 8.43
N SER A 206 17.00 -0.38 8.04
CA SER A 206 16.13 -1.10 8.98
C SER A 206 16.74 -2.44 9.41
N ASP A 207 16.68 -2.74 10.72
CA ASP A 207 17.08 -4.04 11.26
C ASP A 207 16.08 -5.17 10.93
N ARG A 208 14.92 -4.84 10.34
CA ARG A 208 13.88 -5.81 9.93
C ARG A 208 13.89 -6.04 8.42
N GLU A 209 13.32 -7.15 7.98
CA GLU A 209 13.10 -7.41 6.56
C GLU A 209 12.07 -6.42 6.00
N VAL A 210 12.51 -5.54 5.09
CA VAL A 210 11.67 -4.54 4.41
C VAL A 210 11.72 -4.76 2.90
N THR A 211 10.55 -4.78 2.26
CA THR A 211 10.44 -4.77 0.79
C THR A 211 9.78 -3.48 0.33
N VAL A 212 10.36 -2.79 -0.65
CA VAL A 212 9.75 -1.62 -1.29
C VAL A 212 9.14 -2.05 -2.63
N THR A 213 7.86 -1.76 -2.83
CA THR A 213 7.15 -2.07 -4.08
C THR A 213 7.25 -0.92 -5.07
N ARG A 214 6.93 -1.17 -6.34
CA ARG A 214 6.76 -0.08 -7.33
C ARG A 214 5.59 0.87 -6.99
N ALA A 215 5.72 2.12 -7.42
CA ALA A 215 4.70 3.16 -7.32
C ALA A 215 3.38 2.77 -8.01
N LEU A 216 2.24 3.32 -7.56
CA LEU A 216 0.87 2.98 -8.01
C LEU A 216 0.67 3.02 -9.53
N GLY A 217 1.33 3.93 -10.25
CA GLY A 217 1.25 4.01 -11.70
C GLY A 217 2.52 3.51 -12.42
N PRO A 218 2.44 3.18 -13.71
CA PRO A 218 1.22 3.12 -14.55
C PRO A 218 0.33 1.91 -14.22
N ASP A 219 -1.00 2.05 -14.31
CA ASP A 219 -1.99 0.98 -14.08
C ASP A 219 -3.35 1.35 -14.72
N GLN A 220 -4.02 0.40 -15.39
CA GLN A 220 -5.31 0.64 -16.08
C GLN A 220 -6.42 1.11 -15.11
N ARG A 221 -6.32 0.74 -13.84
CA ARG A 221 -7.26 1.17 -12.81
C ARG A 221 -7.14 2.66 -12.49
N LEU A 222 -5.94 3.25 -12.59
CA LEU A 222 -5.76 4.71 -12.49
C LEU A 222 -6.45 5.43 -13.65
N VAL A 223 -6.31 4.88 -14.86
CA VAL A 223 -6.96 5.40 -16.07
C VAL A 223 -8.48 5.35 -15.94
N THR A 224 -9.02 4.29 -15.35
CA THR A 224 -10.46 4.16 -15.05
C THR A 224 -10.94 5.29 -14.13
N VAL A 225 -10.16 5.63 -13.10
CA VAL A 225 -10.48 6.74 -12.19
C VAL A 225 -10.35 8.09 -12.90
N LEU A 226 -9.31 8.31 -13.71
CA LEU A 226 -9.15 9.55 -14.51
C LEU A 226 -10.35 9.76 -15.46
N ALA A 227 -10.75 8.72 -16.20
CA ALA A 227 -11.91 8.77 -17.08
C ALA A 227 -13.21 9.03 -16.29
N ARG A 228 -13.34 8.52 -15.06
CA ARG A 228 -14.45 8.84 -14.15
C ARG A 228 -14.44 10.32 -13.78
N ARG A 229 -13.29 10.88 -13.36
CA ARG A 229 -13.16 12.31 -13.00
C ARG A 229 -13.47 13.24 -14.17
N LEU A 230 -13.08 12.86 -15.38
CA LEU A 230 -13.42 13.60 -16.60
C LEU A 230 -14.93 13.59 -16.88
N ARG A 231 -15.60 12.45 -16.71
CA ARG A 231 -17.06 12.36 -16.86
C ARG A 231 -17.79 13.19 -15.79
N GLU A 232 -17.34 13.13 -14.54
CA GLU A 232 -17.87 13.95 -13.43
C GLU A 232 -17.73 15.45 -13.70
N ALA A 233 -16.62 15.86 -14.33
CA ALA A 233 -16.40 17.24 -14.77
C ALA A 233 -17.20 17.64 -16.03
N GLY A 234 -18.00 16.73 -16.59
CA GLY A 234 -18.84 16.97 -17.75
C GLY A 234 -18.06 17.04 -19.07
N LEU A 235 -17.08 16.15 -19.26
CA LEU A 235 -16.35 16.01 -20.52
C LEU A 235 -17.33 15.77 -21.69
N ARG A 236 -17.23 16.60 -22.73
CA ARG A 236 -18.05 16.54 -23.95
C ARG A 236 -17.29 15.86 -25.08
N THR A 237 -17.97 15.59 -26.19
CA THR A 237 -17.39 14.91 -27.36
C THR A 237 -16.34 15.73 -28.10
N ASP A 238 -16.48 17.05 -28.11
CA ASP A 238 -15.64 18.03 -28.81
C ASP A 238 -14.49 18.60 -27.95
N ASP A 239 -14.49 18.30 -26.65
CA ASP A 239 -13.46 18.75 -25.72
C ASP A 239 -12.11 18.08 -26.01
N ALA A 240 -11.04 18.87 -25.96
CA ALA A 240 -9.66 18.40 -25.98
C ALA A 240 -9.17 18.17 -24.54
N VAL A 241 -8.32 17.15 -24.34
CA VAL A 241 -7.88 16.71 -23.01
C VAL A 241 -6.37 16.90 -22.85
N VAL A 242 -5.98 17.59 -21.77
CA VAL A 242 -4.59 17.75 -21.35
C VAL A 242 -4.42 17.03 -20.00
N LEU A 243 -3.54 16.04 -19.92
CA LEU A 243 -3.21 15.39 -18.66
C LEU A 243 -2.17 16.24 -17.92
N ALA A 244 -2.48 16.66 -16.69
CA ALA A 244 -1.57 17.42 -15.84
C ALA A 244 -0.97 16.52 -14.75
N ALA A 245 0.29 16.12 -14.93
CA ALA A 245 1.08 15.40 -13.93
C ALA A 245 1.96 16.35 -13.11
N ALA A 246 2.39 15.94 -11.91
CA ALA A 246 3.32 16.70 -11.07
C ALA A 246 4.62 17.09 -11.82
N GLY A 247 5.17 16.11 -12.55
CA GLY A 247 6.46 16.17 -13.22
C GLY A 247 7.64 15.89 -12.30
N SER A 248 8.75 15.50 -12.92
CA SER A 248 9.96 15.02 -12.25
C SER A 248 11.18 15.35 -13.10
N SER A 249 12.35 15.45 -12.47
CA SER A 249 13.65 15.45 -13.16
C SER A 249 14.07 14.04 -13.59
N ASP A 250 13.46 12.99 -13.04
CA ASP A 250 13.67 11.60 -13.47
C ASP A 250 12.88 11.31 -14.75
N GLU A 251 13.59 11.02 -15.84
CA GLU A 251 13.01 10.69 -17.14
C GLU A 251 12.09 9.46 -17.08
N ARG A 252 12.36 8.50 -16.18
CA ARG A 252 11.51 7.30 -16.02
C ARG A 252 10.16 7.66 -15.41
N ALA A 253 10.13 8.56 -14.43
CA ALA A 253 8.89 9.07 -13.85
C ALA A 253 8.06 9.86 -14.88
N VAL A 254 8.75 10.63 -15.72
CA VAL A 254 8.14 11.37 -16.84
C VAL A 254 7.55 10.38 -17.85
N GLU A 255 8.26 9.30 -18.16
CA GLU A 255 7.78 8.25 -19.06
C GLU A 255 6.58 7.48 -18.52
N ASP A 256 6.55 7.13 -17.22
CA ASP A 256 5.37 6.55 -16.56
C ASP A 256 4.11 7.43 -16.74
N CYS A 257 4.29 8.75 -16.65
CA CYS A 257 3.21 9.71 -16.89
C CYS A 257 2.77 9.74 -18.37
N ARG A 258 3.72 9.62 -19.31
CA ARG A 258 3.41 9.53 -20.74
C ARG A 258 2.64 8.26 -21.07
N ILE A 259 3.09 7.10 -20.58
CA ILE A 259 2.40 5.82 -20.70
C ILE A 259 0.97 5.94 -20.16
N THR A 260 0.79 6.53 -18.98
CA THR A 260 -0.55 6.74 -18.42
C THR A 260 -1.42 7.65 -19.31
N GLY A 261 -0.85 8.69 -19.91
CA GLY A 261 -1.54 9.55 -20.87
C GLY A 261 -1.94 8.82 -22.15
N GLU A 262 -1.09 7.94 -22.67
CA GLU A 262 -1.41 7.08 -23.83
C GLU A 262 -2.52 6.09 -23.51
N MET A 263 -2.49 5.47 -22.32
CA MET A 263 -3.56 4.58 -21.86
C MET A 263 -4.88 5.35 -21.70
N LEU A 264 -4.85 6.58 -21.18
CA LEU A 264 -6.04 7.42 -21.08
C LEU A 264 -6.55 7.85 -22.47
N SER A 265 -5.65 8.14 -23.41
CA SER A 265 -6.00 8.43 -24.81
C SER A 265 -6.76 7.25 -25.43
N ALA A 266 -6.26 6.03 -25.22
CA ALA A 266 -6.91 4.80 -25.68
C ALA A 266 -8.29 4.60 -25.01
N GLU A 267 -8.39 4.78 -23.69
CA GLU A 267 -9.65 4.64 -22.93
C GLU A 267 -10.73 5.64 -23.40
N LEU A 268 -10.34 6.89 -23.69
CA LEU A 268 -11.27 7.93 -24.10
C LEU A 268 -11.58 7.90 -25.61
N GLY A 269 -10.84 7.11 -26.39
CA GLY A 269 -10.93 7.09 -27.85
C GLY A 269 -10.60 8.44 -28.49
N ARG A 270 -9.75 9.27 -27.85
CA ARG A 270 -9.35 10.59 -28.34
C ARG A 270 -7.94 10.95 -27.87
N PRO A 271 -7.22 11.83 -28.59
CA PRO A 271 -5.90 12.29 -28.16
C PRO A 271 -5.92 12.94 -26.78
N VAL A 272 -4.93 12.58 -25.96
CA VAL A 272 -4.62 13.21 -24.67
C VAL A 272 -3.20 13.77 -24.74
N THR A 273 -3.04 15.05 -24.44
CA THR A 273 -1.71 15.69 -24.37
C THR A 273 -1.17 15.58 -22.95
N THR A 274 -0.11 14.80 -22.75
CA THR A 274 0.58 14.72 -21.45
C THR A 274 1.42 15.96 -21.20
N SER A 275 1.28 16.56 -20.02
CA SER A 275 1.95 17.78 -19.60
C SER A 275 2.31 17.73 -18.12
N PHE A 276 3.16 18.66 -17.68
CA PHE A 276 3.78 18.63 -16.36
C PHE A 276 3.68 19.97 -15.66
N ILE A 277 3.35 19.94 -14.36
CA ILE A 277 3.26 21.13 -13.51
C ILE A 277 4.66 21.70 -13.26
N SER A 278 5.63 20.82 -13.00
CA SER A 278 7.00 21.17 -12.64
C SER A 278 8.00 20.18 -13.25
N ALA A 279 9.30 20.52 -13.20
CA ALA A 279 10.48 19.72 -13.62
C ALA A 279 10.57 19.14 -15.06
N ALA A 280 9.48 18.88 -15.75
CA ALA A 280 9.43 18.33 -17.10
C ALA A 280 8.61 19.21 -18.06
N GLN A 281 8.67 18.88 -19.35
CA GLN A 281 8.02 19.61 -20.44
C GLN A 281 7.11 18.70 -21.27
N PRO A 282 6.03 19.24 -21.88
CA PRO A 282 5.60 20.64 -21.83
C PRO A 282 4.98 21.03 -20.47
N ARG A 283 5.03 22.32 -20.10
CA ARG A 283 4.28 22.85 -18.95
C ARG A 283 2.77 22.77 -19.21
N VAL A 284 1.98 22.57 -18.16
CA VAL A 284 0.51 22.48 -18.30
C VAL A 284 -0.09 23.71 -18.98
N ALA A 285 0.33 24.92 -18.59
CA ALA A 285 -0.17 26.16 -19.19
C ALA A 285 0.17 26.28 -20.68
N ASP A 286 1.39 25.89 -21.07
CA ASP A 286 1.84 25.90 -22.47
C ASP A 286 1.06 24.86 -23.29
N ALA A 287 0.89 23.64 -22.76
CA ALA A 287 0.11 22.60 -23.41
C ALA A 287 -1.36 23.00 -23.59
N VAL A 288 -1.96 23.66 -22.59
CA VAL A 288 -3.32 24.21 -22.70
C VAL A 288 -3.40 25.27 -23.80
N ALA A 289 -2.44 26.19 -23.88
CA ALA A 289 -2.39 27.22 -24.91
C ALA A 289 -2.25 26.62 -26.32
N ASP A 290 -1.34 25.66 -26.49
CA ASP A 290 -1.10 24.97 -27.76
C ASP A 290 -2.32 24.18 -28.24
N VAL A 291 -2.94 23.41 -27.34
CA VAL A 291 -4.17 22.67 -27.65
C VAL A 291 -5.30 23.63 -27.97
N ARG A 292 -5.44 24.73 -27.22
CA ARG A 292 -6.47 25.77 -27.46
C ARG A 292 -6.36 26.41 -28.84
N ALA A 293 -5.15 26.56 -29.37
CA ALA A 293 -4.93 27.13 -30.70
C ALA A 293 -5.46 26.24 -31.84
N SER A 294 -5.66 24.94 -31.59
CA SER A 294 -6.07 23.96 -32.61
C SER A 294 -7.44 23.33 -32.38
N THR A 295 -7.95 23.29 -31.14
CA THR A 295 -9.28 22.74 -30.84
C THR A 295 -10.42 23.72 -31.15
N ARG A 296 -11.59 23.18 -31.49
CA ARG A 296 -12.85 23.94 -31.60
C ARG A 296 -13.72 23.84 -30.35
N GLY A 297 -13.43 22.88 -29.47
CA GLY A 297 -14.14 22.67 -28.20
C GLY A 297 -13.40 23.31 -27.03
N ARG A 298 -13.79 22.95 -25.81
CA ARG A 298 -13.09 23.38 -24.60
C ARG A 298 -11.79 22.61 -24.42
N VAL A 299 -10.87 23.19 -23.68
CA VAL A 299 -9.70 22.47 -23.15
C VAL A 299 -10.01 22.04 -21.72
N VAL A 300 -9.96 20.73 -21.49
CA VAL A 300 -10.19 20.10 -20.19
C VAL A 300 -8.88 19.56 -19.65
N VAL A 301 -8.46 20.02 -18.47
CA VAL A 301 -7.30 19.47 -17.77
C VAL A 301 -7.74 18.29 -16.91
N SER A 302 -7.18 17.12 -17.20
CA SER A 302 -7.29 15.92 -16.38
C SER A 302 -6.17 15.92 -15.33
N THR A 303 -6.53 16.09 -14.06
CA THR A 303 -5.57 16.20 -12.95
C THR A 303 -5.03 14.82 -12.56
N TYR A 304 -3.79 14.50 -12.98
CA TYR A 304 -3.09 13.28 -12.58
C TYR A 304 -2.23 13.52 -11.33
N LEU A 305 -2.94 13.72 -10.22
CA LEU A 305 -2.39 13.88 -8.88
C LEU A 305 -3.20 13.02 -7.91
N LEU A 306 -2.55 12.50 -6.87
CA LEU A 306 -3.20 11.56 -5.97
C LEU A 306 -4.32 12.23 -5.16
N ALA A 307 -4.09 13.43 -4.64
CA ALA A 307 -4.99 14.12 -3.72
C ALA A 307 -4.95 15.65 -3.91
N PRO A 308 -5.89 16.41 -3.31
CA PRO A 308 -5.83 17.87 -3.25
C PRO A 308 -4.53 18.40 -2.63
N GLY A 309 -4.18 19.63 -3.00
CA GLY A 309 -3.01 20.34 -2.50
C GLY A 309 -2.38 21.26 -3.53
N TYR A 310 -1.18 21.77 -3.23
CA TYR A 310 -0.51 22.82 -4.00
C TYR A 310 -0.39 22.53 -5.51
N PHE A 311 -0.07 21.30 -5.91
CA PHE A 311 0.04 20.96 -7.34
C PHE A 311 -1.33 20.87 -8.02
N ALA A 312 -2.38 20.40 -7.33
CA ALA A 312 -3.73 20.39 -7.87
C ALA A 312 -4.22 21.83 -8.10
N ASP A 313 -3.89 22.73 -7.17
CA ASP A 313 -4.14 24.16 -7.27
C ASP A 313 -3.42 24.83 -8.45
N LEU A 314 -2.18 24.41 -8.76
CA LEU A 314 -1.46 24.89 -9.95
C LEU A 314 -2.11 24.38 -11.24
N ALA A 315 -2.52 23.11 -11.29
CA ALA A 315 -3.23 22.56 -12.44
C ALA A 315 -4.57 23.28 -12.68
N ALA A 316 -5.31 23.60 -11.62
CA ALA A 316 -6.56 24.36 -11.70
C ALA A 316 -6.37 25.78 -12.25
N ARG A 317 -5.20 26.39 -12.04
CA ARG A 317 -4.85 27.74 -12.51
C ARG A 317 -4.18 27.77 -13.89
N ALA A 318 -4.06 26.64 -14.57
CA ALA A 318 -3.34 26.53 -15.84
C ALA A 318 -4.09 27.09 -17.07
N GLY A 319 -5.27 27.71 -16.90
CA GLY A 319 -5.99 28.40 -17.98
C GLY A 319 -6.88 27.50 -18.86
N ALA A 320 -7.20 26.30 -18.40
CA ALA A 320 -8.21 25.45 -19.03
C ALA A 320 -9.63 25.95 -18.74
N ASP A 321 -10.60 25.51 -19.55
CA ASP A 321 -12.01 25.85 -19.34
C ASP A 321 -12.63 25.01 -18.21
N VAL A 322 -12.11 23.79 -18.03
CA VAL A 322 -12.50 22.86 -16.97
C VAL A 322 -11.25 22.13 -16.48
N THR A 323 -11.14 21.94 -15.17
CA THR A 323 -10.12 21.09 -14.56
C THR A 323 -10.80 20.05 -13.68
N THR A 324 -10.43 18.78 -13.82
CA THR A 324 -10.99 17.71 -12.99
C THR A 324 -10.45 17.78 -11.57
N ALA A 325 -11.20 17.22 -10.62
CA ALA A 325 -10.64 16.86 -9.32
C ALA A 325 -9.47 15.85 -9.48
N PRO A 326 -8.56 15.77 -8.48
CA PRO A 326 -7.56 14.70 -8.39
C PRO A 326 -8.18 13.30 -8.26
N LEU A 327 -7.35 12.26 -8.22
CA LEU A 327 -7.82 10.88 -8.11
C LEU A 327 -8.63 10.65 -6.82
N LEU A 328 -8.09 11.12 -5.69
CA LEU A 328 -8.80 11.22 -4.42
C LEU A 328 -9.40 12.62 -4.26
N THR A 329 -10.52 12.67 -3.55
CA THR A 329 -11.21 13.88 -3.12
C THR A 329 -11.26 13.92 -1.59
N ALA A 330 -11.49 15.11 -1.02
CA ALA A 330 -11.65 15.26 0.44
C ALA A 330 -12.82 14.41 0.96
N ASP A 331 -13.87 14.31 0.16
CA ASP A 331 -15.09 13.58 0.50
C ASP A 331 -15.09 12.15 -0.08
N PRO A 332 -15.70 11.19 0.65
CA PRO A 332 -15.91 9.83 0.19
C PRO A 332 -16.89 9.75 -1.00
N PRO A 333 -16.90 8.64 -1.76
CA PRO A 333 -16.12 7.41 -1.52
C PRO A 333 -14.70 7.44 -2.12
N VAL A 334 -13.78 6.72 -1.48
CA VAL A 334 -12.48 6.37 -2.06
C VAL A 334 -12.71 5.45 -3.26
N PRO A 335 -12.09 5.72 -4.43
CA PRO A 335 -12.19 4.82 -5.58
C PRO A 335 -11.68 3.41 -5.23
N PRO A 336 -12.50 2.34 -5.39
CA PRO A 336 -12.07 0.97 -5.08
C PRO A 336 -10.87 0.53 -5.92
N GLU A 337 -10.72 1.11 -7.11
CA GLU A 337 -9.58 0.93 -7.99
C GLU A 337 -8.23 1.22 -7.29
N LEU A 338 -8.15 2.30 -6.49
CA LEU A 338 -6.93 2.67 -5.78
C LEU A 338 -6.62 1.71 -4.63
N VAL A 339 -7.66 1.28 -3.90
CA VAL A 339 -7.52 0.28 -2.83
C VAL A 339 -6.98 -1.03 -3.39
N GLN A 340 -7.54 -1.48 -4.52
CA GLN A 340 -7.10 -2.71 -5.19
C GLN A 340 -5.66 -2.62 -5.68
N ILE A 341 -5.23 -1.46 -6.22
CA ILE A 341 -3.82 -1.28 -6.60
C ILE A 341 -2.90 -1.46 -5.38
N VAL A 342 -3.19 -0.77 -4.28
CA VAL A 342 -2.37 -0.83 -3.05
C VAL A 342 -2.27 -2.27 -2.53
N VAL A 343 -3.40 -2.96 -2.47
CA VAL A 343 -3.47 -4.38 -2.07
C VAL A 343 -2.65 -5.28 -2.98
N ASP A 344 -2.77 -5.11 -4.31
CA ASP A 344 -2.02 -5.92 -5.26
C ASP A 344 -0.51 -5.70 -5.17
N ARG A 345 -0.05 -4.45 -4.94
CA ARG A 345 1.38 -4.17 -4.74
C ARG A 345 1.91 -4.85 -3.50
N TYR A 346 1.14 -4.85 -2.43
CA TYR A 346 1.49 -5.58 -1.23
C TYR A 346 1.55 -7.10 -1.45
N ASP A 347 0.56 -7.68 -2.14
CA ASP A 347 0.50 -9.14 -2.33
C ASP A 347 1.54 -9.67 -3.31
N ARG A 348 1.86 -8.88 -4.35
CA ARG A 348 2.82 -9.24 -5.41
C ARG A 348 3.95 -8.22 -5.48
N PRO A 349 4.88 -8.21 -4.51
CA PRO A 349 5.99 -7.27 -4.49
C PRO A 349 7.04 -7.56 -5.57
N THR A 350 6.84 -8.54 -6.46
CA THR A 350 7.83 -9.08 -7.41
C THR A 350 8.37 -8.10 -8.45
N ASP A 351 7.78 -6.91 -8.58
CA ASP A 351 8.36 -5.80 -9.33
C ASP A 351 9.20 -4.91 -8.39
N VAL A 352 10.18 -5.52 -7.72
CA VAL A 352 11.20 -4.76 -6.96
C VAL A 352 12.12 -4.14 -8.00
N VAL A 353 12.15 -2.81 -8.06
CA VAL A 353 13.11 -2.10 -8.90
C VAL A 353 14.46 -2.15 -8.18
N PRO A 354 15.53 -2.65 -8.83
CA PRO A 354 16.85 -2.80 -8.21
C PRO A 354 17.52 -1.47 -7.83
#